data_AF-A0A0N1FXX7-F1
#
_entry.id   AF-A0A0N1FXX7-F1
#
_cell.length_a   1.000
_cell.length_b   1.000
_cell.length_c   1.000
_cell.angle_alpha   90.00
_cell.angle_beta   90.00
_cell.angle_gamma   90.00
#
_symmetry.space_group_name_H-M   'P 1'
#
loop_
_entity.id
_entity.type
_entity.pdbx_description
1 polymer ?
#
loop_
_entity_poly.entity_id
_entity_poly.type
_entity_poly.pdbx_seq_one_letter_code
_entity_poly.pdbx_strand_id
1 'polypeptide(L)'
;MAVVPVDPVEPVEGDDGDFLLRPPGPPAPPRPVGDPPRHVGNAVSGSVAGPVVQAGVIQSVTVNYQAGDGSSRPEQPRPATTPPALGAQVPRTAEDIAETRRSRPNLWEHLLYAGELHVGWTALEAKRLDHALGHRTNGPLIRDEAEAMSHLDAAVQELRQISASVGRWLSPDAQLRALGPPGAPGDAALIAHIVQRLLSTYESLIDWAVALRSARPPARLVKLFEVTSRLSEGSIHAFDSFVETLVRQTDEASALLARQDGSTAVITVTYTMTISPDVLDEIDRESRRVTVAANRPRKQRRS
;
A
#
# COMPACT_ATOMS: atom_id res chain seq x y z
N MET A 1 30.96 -42.55 11.46
CA MET A 1 32.11 -42.90 12.31
C MET A 1 33.37 -42.44 11.59
N ALA A 2 34.36 -41.95 12.36
CA ALA A 2 35.61 -41.25 11.97
C ALA A 2 35.38 -39.78 11.57
N VAL A 3 35.46 -38.77 12.46
CA VAL A 3 36.48 -38.40 13.47
C VAL A 3 37.86 -38.23 12.83
N VAL A 4 38.19 -36.97 12.53
CA VAL A 4 39.53 -36.51 12.14
C VAL A 4 40.33 -36.28 13.43
N PRO A 5 41.60 -36.73 13.50
CA PRO A 5 42.39 -36.67 14.72
C PRO A 5 43.03 -35.30 14.94
N VAL A 6 43.13 -34.93 16.22
CA VAL A 6 43.90 -33.80 16.75
C VAL A 6 45.27 -34.33 17.15
N ASP A 7 46.33 -33.64 16.73
CA ASP A 7 47.72 -33.89 17.14
C ASP A 7 48.32 -32.62 17.77
N PRO A 8 49.44 -32.73 18.53
CA PRO A 8 49.48 -32.27 19.92
C PRO A 8 50.18 -30.92 20.14
N VAL A 9 49.94 -30.38 21.35
CA VAL A 9 50.55 -29.19 21.95
C VAL A 9 51.91 -29.54 22.56
N GLU A 10 52.92 -28.71 22.29
CA GLU A 10 54.23 -28.64 22.98
C GLU A 10 54.79 -27.20 22.91
N PRO A 11 55.75 -26.78 23.76
CA PRO A 11 55.46 -25.97 24.95
C PRO A 11 56.04 -24.54 24.91
N VAL A 12 55.77 -23.82 26.01
CA VAL A 12 56.09 -22.43 26.31
C VAL A 12 57.56 -22.23 26.72
N GLU A 13 58.21 -21.24 26.10
CA GLU A 13 59.31 -20.42 26.63
C GLU A 13 58.87 -18.96 26.35
N GLY A 14 58.81 -18.01 27.29
CA GLY A 14 59.77 -17.66 28.33
C GLY A 14 60.42 -16.33 27.91
N ASP A 15 59.81 -15.18 28.25
CA ASP A 15 60.51 -13.89 28.21
C ASP A 15 59.98 -12.94 29.28
N ASP A 16 60.86 -12.68 30.25
CA ASP A 16 60.69 -11.78 31.39
C ASP A 16 60.95 -10.35 30.93
N GLY A 17 59.87 -9.57 30.78
CA GLY A 17 59.92 -8.15 30.44
C GLY A 17 59.24 -7.29 31.50
N ASP A 18 60.04 -6.78 32.42
CA ASP A 18 59.72 -5.81 33.47
C ASP A 18 58.99 -4.57 32.92
N PHE A 19 57.69 -4.42 33.22
CA PHE A 19 56.92 -3.20 32.96
C PHE A 19 56.30 -2.68 34.26
N LEU A 20 56.91 -1.60 34.75
CA LEU A 20 56.47 -0.80 35.89
C LEU A 20 54.98 -0.40 35.77
N LEU A 21 54.18 -0.89 36.72
CA LEU A 21 52.75 -0.59 36.87
C LEU A 21 52.54 0.89 37.24
N ARG A 22 51.90 1.63 36.32
CA ARG A 22 51.32 2.95 36.58
C ARG A 22 49.96 2.77 37.26
N PRO A 23 49.62 3.50 38.34
CA PRO A 23 48.32 3.36 38.99
C PRO A 23 47.17 3.82 38.07
N PRO A 24 46.00 3.18 38.12
CA PRO A 24 44.86 3.52 37.28
C PRO A 24 44.32 4.92 37.65
N GLY A 25 44.16 5.76 36.64
CA GLY A 25 43.47 7.06 36.77
C GLY A 25 41.98 6.88 37.04
N PRO A 26 41.31 7.91 37.60
CA PRO A 26 39.89 7.85 37.92
C PRO A 26 39.03 7.61 36.67
N PRO A 27 37.89 6.89 36.80
CA PRO A 27 37.01 6.58 35.69
C PRO A 27 36.47 7.86 35.04
N ALA A 28 36.45 7.88 33.71
CA ALA A 28 35.85 8.95 32.94
C ALA A 28 34.35 9.11 33.29
N PRO A 29 33.82 10.34 33.34
CA PRO A 29 32.40 10.55 33.61
C PRO A 29 31.56 9.90 32.50
N PRO A 30 30.37 9.36 32.84
CA PRO A 30 29.47 8.78 31.86
C PRO A 30 29.12 9.85 30.81
N ARG A 31 29.20 9.47 29.54
CA ARG A 31 28.67 10.30 28.45
C ARG A 31 27.18 10.54 28.72
N PRO A 32 26.66 11.76 28.48
CA PRO A 32 25.24 12.00 28.58
C PRO A 32 24.52 11.02 27.64
N VAL A 33 23.74 10.13 28.23
CA VAL A 33 22.76 9.32 27.51
C VAL A 33 21.79 10.34 26.92
N GLY A 34 21.84 10.52 25.60
CA GLY A 34 20.82 11.32 24.92
C GLY A 34 19.45 10.76 25.26
N ASP A 35 18.50 11.64 25.56
CA ASP A 35 17.12 11.22 25.82
C ASP A 35 16.65 10.29 24.69
N PRO A 36 16.02 9.15 25.01
CA PRO A 36 15.40 8.34 23.98
C PRO A 36 14.37 9.19 23.22
N PRO A 37 14.22 9.04 21.90
CA PRO A 37 13.23 9.78 21.14
C PRO A 37 11.86 9.58 21.79
N ARG A 38 11.17 10.69 22.07
CA ARG A 38 9.82 10.66 22.64
C ARG A 38 8.92 9.89 21.68
N HIS A 39 8.41 8.74 22.12
CA HIS A 39 7.52 7.93 21.31
C HIS A 39 6.17 8.64 21.15
N VAL A 40 5.87 9.03 19.92
CA VAL A 40 4.56 9.56 19.51
C VAL A 40 3.56 8.42 19.52
N GLY A 41 2.41 8.60 20.17
CA GLY A 41 1.37 7.57 20.23
C GLY A 41 0.58 7.50 18.91
N ASN A 42 0.55 6.32 18.27
CA ASN A 42 -0.30 6.00 17.11
C ASN A 42 -1.69 5.49 17.53
N ALA A 43 -2.75 6.30 17.53
CA ALA A 43 -4.11 5.77 17.67
C ALA A 43 -4.72 5.44 16.31
N VAL A 44 -5.00 4.15 16.07
CA VAL A 44 -5.68 3.65 14.86
C VAL A 44 -7.17 3.50 15.16
N SER A 45 -8.00 4.19 14.39
CA SER A 45 -9.45 3.95 14.37
C SER A 45 -9.90 3.82 12.92
N GLY A 46 -10.55 2.73 12.56
CA GLY A 46 -11.00 2.48 11.20
C GLY A 46 -12.35 1.78 11.21
N SER A 47 -13.22 2.19 10.29
CA SER A 47 -14.44 1.45 9.98
C SER A 47 -14.24 0.79 8.64
N VAL A 48 -14.39 -0.54 8.62
CA VAL A 48 -14.56 -1.29 7.38
C VAL A 48 -16.06 -1.48 7.23
N ALA A 49 -16.69 -0.69 6.36
CA ALA A 49 -18.05 -0.98 5.96
C ALA A 49 -17.99 -2.23 5.05
N GLY A 50 -18.58 -3.34 5.50
CA GLY A 50 -18.85 -4.49 4.64
C GLY A 50 -19.68 -4.09 3.42
N PRO A 51 -19.79 -4.97 2.40
CA PRO A 51 -20.38 -4.61 1.11
C PRO A 51 -21.84 -4.19 1.28
N VAL A 52 -22.08 -2.88 1.26
CA VAL A 52 -23.41 -2.30 1.08
C VAL A 52 -23.48 -1.92 -0.39
N VAL A 53 -24.11 -2.78 -1.20
CA VAL A 53 -24.47 -2.44 -2.58
C VAL A 53 -25.63 -1.45 -2.53
N GLN A 54 -25.33 -0.21 -2.13
CA GLN A 54 -26.26 0.90 -2.19
C GLN A 54 -25.47 2.06 -2.78
N ALA A 55 -25.85 2.47 -4.01
CA ALA A 55 -25.24 3.54 -4.79
C ALA A 55 -23.86 3.27 -5.46
N GLY A 56 -23.57 2.04 -5.92
CA GLY A 56 -22.40 1.78 -6.78
C GLY A 56 -21.03 1.73 -6.07
N VAL A 57 -21.03 1.76 -4.74
CA VAL A 57 -19.85 1.52 -3.91
C VAL A 57 -19.71 0.01 -3.68
N ILE A 58 -18.57 -0.57 -4.04
CA ILE A 58 -18.26 -1.98 -3.75
C ILE A 58 -17.76 -2.09 -2.30
N GLN A 59 -16.86 -1.19 -1.92
CA GLN A 59 -16.19 -1.24 -0.63
C GLN A 59 -15.60 0.13 -0.28
N SER A 60 -15.66 0.51 1.00
CA SER A 60 -14.97 1.69 1.52
C SER A 60 -14.16 1.31 2.76
N VAL A 61 -12.90 1.74 2.80
CA VAL A 61 -12.03 1.57 3.96
C VAL A 61 -11.50 2.94 4.35
N THR A 62 -11.85 3.39 5.54
CA THR A 62 -11.28 4.60 6.13
C THR A 62 -10.25 4.20 7.16
N VAL A 63 -9.06 4.75 7.01
CA VAL A 63 -7.96 4.57 7.95
C VAL A 63 -7.67 5.90 8.61
N ASN A 64 -7.88 5.98 9.92
CA ASN A 64 -7.55 7.16 10.72
C ASN A 64 -6.37 6.87 11.63
N TYR A 65 -5.42 7.78 11.65
CA TYR A 65 -4.28 7.79 12.55
C TYR A 65 -4.26 9.11 13.30
N GLN A 66 -4.10 9.05 14.62
CA GLN A 66 -3.80 10.23 15.42
C GLN A 66 -2.40 10.07 15.99
N ALA A 67 -1.55 11.07 15.76
CA ALA A 67 -0.18 11.16 16.22
C ALA A 67 -0.03 12.42 17.08
N GLY A 68 0.22 12.25 18.38
CA GLY A 68 0.42 13.34 19.33
C GLY A 68 1.60 13.07 20.26
N ASP A 69 2.21 14.14 20.79
CA ASP A 69 3.42 14.03 21.61
C ASP A 69 3.19 13.45 23.03
N GLY A 70 1.94 13.13 23.38
CA GLY A 70 1.55 12.52 24.66
C GLY A 70 1.74 13.45 25.88
N SER A 71 2.28 14.65 25.70
CA SER A 71 2.51 15.63 26.75
C SER A 71 1.44 16.72 26.72
N SER A 72 0.35 16.48 27.46
CA SER A 72 -0.56 17.54 27.88
C SER A 72 0.15 18.48 28.87
N ARG A 73 1.02 19.36 28.38
CA ARG A 73 1.52 20.51 29.14
C ARG A 73 0.89 21.78 28.59
N PRO A 74 0.26 22.64 29.42
CA PRO A 74 -0.27 23.90 28.92
C PRO A 74 0.90 24.78 28.49
N GLU A 75 1.05 25.05 27.19
CA GLU A 75 2.11 25.92 26.66
C GLU A 75 1.61 27.35 26.47
N GLN A 76 2.42 28.30 26.96
CA GLN A 76 2.22 29.74 26.83
C GLN A 76 2.50 30.20 25.38
N PRO A 77 1.78 31.21 24.87
CA PRO A 77 1.94 31.66 23.49
C PRO A 77 3.31 32.31 23.26
N ARG A 78 4.12 31.72 22.38
CA ARG A 78 5.35 32.32 21.84
C ARG A 78 5.07 33.04 20.50
N PRO A 79 5.75 34.16 20.21
CA PRO A 79 5.52 34.93 18.99
C PRO A 79 5.99 34.17 17.74
N ALA A 80 5.14 34.19 16.71
CA ALA A 80 5.37 33.56 15.43
C ALA A 80 6.39 34.35 14.60
N THR A 81 7.61 33.82 14.42
CA THR A 81 8.53 34.21 13.34
C THR A 81 9.56 33.12 12.99
N THR A 82 9.36 31.88 13.43
CA THR A 82 10.21 30.76 13.00
C THR A 82 9.72 30.26 11.62
N PRO A 83 10.59 30.12 10.61
CA PRO A 83 10.27 29.39 9.39
C PRO A 83 9.69 28.02 9.76
N PRO A 84 8.73 27.46 8.99
CA PRO A 84 8.22 26.13 9.30
C PRO A 84 9.39 25.15 9.36
N ALA A 85 9.57 24.50 10.52
CA ALA A 85 10.54 23.43 10.63
C ALA A 85 10.21 22.39 9.56
N LEU A 86 11.17 22.10 8.68
CA LEU A 86 11.03 21.05 7.68
C LEU A 86 11.04 19.72 8.42
N GLY A 87 9.85 19.18 8.71
CA GLY A 87 9.70 17.81 9.18
C GLY A 87 10.28 16.82 8.17
N ALA A 88 10.49 15.58 8.60
CA ALA A 88 10.90 14.51 7.68
C ALA A 88 9.85 14.34 6.57
N GLN A 89 10.27 14.24 5.32
CA GLN A 89 9.34 14.05 4.20
C GLN A 89 9.14 12.55 3.94
N VAL A 90 7.99 12.22 3.36
CA VAL A 90 7.72 10.89 2.87
C VAL A 90 8.79 10.51 1.83
N PRO A 91 9.44 9.34 1.96
CA PRO A 91 10.45 8.87 1.03
C PRO A 91 10.00 8.89 -0.44
N ARG A 92 10.91 9.26 -1.34
CA ARG A 92 10.67 9.27 -2.80
C ARG A 92 11.52 8.26 -3.55
N THR A 93 12.54 7.72 -2.89
CA THR A 93 13.48 6.75 -3.46
C THR A 93 13.71 5.57 -2.51
N ALA A 94 14.29 4.48 -3.04
CA ALA A 94 14.69 3.33 -2.23
C ALA A 94 15.77 3.71 -1.18
N GLU A 95 16.59 4.71 -1.48
CA GLU A 95 17.59 5.23 -0.54
C GLU A 95 16.92 5.98 0.63
N ASP A 96 15.95 6.86 0.34
CA ASP A 96 15.18 7.57 1.37
C ASP A 96 14.39 6.61 2.27
N ILE A 97 13.87 5.51 1.69
CA ILE A 97 13.22 4.43 2.43
C ILE A 97 14.21 3.76 3.38
N ALA A 98 15.40 3.40 2.89
CA ALA A 98 16.44 2.77 3.70
C ALA A 98 16.91 3.70 4.82
N GLU A 99 17.00 5.01 4.56
CA GLU A 99 17.32 6.01 5.56
C GLU A 99 16.21 6.12 6.62
N THR A 100 14.94 6.20 6.21
CA THR A 100 13.79 6.27 7.14
C THR A 100 13.73 5.05 8.07
N ARG A 101 13.99 3.85 7.55
CA ARG A 101 14.07 2.62 8.36
C ARG A 101 15.20 2.67 9.40
N ARG A 102 16.29 3.37 9.09
CA ARG A 102 17.50 3.46 9.91
C ARG A 102 17.39 4.56 10.97
N SER A 103 17.07 5.79 10.56
CA SER A 103 16.99 6.95 11.47
C SER A 103 15.71 6.98 12.29
N ARG A 104 14.64 6.32 11.80
CA ARG A 104 13.33 6.26 12.46
C ARG A 104 12.90 7.62 13.03
N PRO A 105 12.76 8.65 12.18
CA PRO A 105 12.33 9.97 12.62
C PRO A 105 10.96 9.92 13.30
N ASN A 106 10.53 11.05 13.87
CA ASN A 106 9.13 11.16 14.32
C ASN A 106 8.20 10.78 13.16
N LEU A 107 7.16 10.00 13.46
CA LEU A 107 6.20 9.49 12.47
C LEU A 107 6.80 8.48 11.46
N TRP A 108 7.95 7.86 11.76
CA TRP A 108 8.65 6.97 10.80
C TRP A 108 7.79 5.82 10.28
N GLU A 109 6.87 5.25 11.07
CA GLU A 109 6.01 4.16 10.62
C GLU A 109 5.13 4.59 9.44
N HIS A 110 4.54 5.79 9.52
CA HIS A 110 3.66 6.32 8.47
C HIS A 110 4.46 6.88 7.30
N LEU A 111 5.60 7.53 7.57
CA LEU A 111 6.54 7.94 6.52
C LEU A 111 7.01 6.73 5.72
N LEU A 112 7.38 5.64 6.39
CA LEU A 112 7.78 4.40 5.74
C LEU A 112 6.63 3.80 4.94
N TYR A 113 5.43 3.66 5.54
CA TYR A 113 4.27 3.11 4.84
C TYR A 113 3.90 3.91 3.58
N ALA A 114 3.82 5.24 3.70
CA ALA A 114 3.54 6.12 2.56
C ALA A 114 4.66 6.12 1.52
N GLY A 115 5.92 6.04 1.95
CA GLY A 115 7.10 6.03 1.08
C GLY A 115 7.22 4.75 0.26
N GLU A 116 7.10 3.59 0.91
CA GLU A 116 7.05 2.28 0.24
C GLU A 116 5.93 2.24 -0.81
N LEU A 117 4.76 2.77 -0.43
CA LEU A 117 3.60 2.77 -1.31
C LEU A 117 3.81 3.71 -2.50
N HIS A 118 4.35 4.90 -2.26
CA HIS A 118 4.63 5.88 -3.31
C HIS A 118 5.69 5.39 -4.30
N VAL A 119 6.81 4.85 -3.81
CA VAL A 119 7.89 4.33 -4.68
C VAL A 119 7.37 3.16 -5.52
N GLY A 120 6.66 2.21 -4.90
CA GLY A 120 6.10 1.08 -5.63
C GLY A 120 4.99 1.47 -6.60
N TRP A 121 4.13 2.43 -6.23
CA TRP A 121 3.11 2.99 -7.12
C TRP A 121 3.74 3.68 -8.33
N THR A 122 4.76 4.51 -8.15
CA THR A 122 5.51 5.16 -9.24
C THR A 122 6.19 4.15 -10.16
N ALA A 123 6.69 3.03 -9.61
CA ALA A 123 7.28 1.96 -10.41
C ALA A 123 6.27 1.28 -11.37
N LEU A 124 4.97 1.39 -11.10
CA LEU A 124 3.89 0.88 -11.96
C LEU A 124 3.43 1.87 -13.04
N GLU A 125 4.04 3.05 -13.15
CA GLU A 125 3.60 4.13 -14.06
C GLU A 125 3.45 3.67 -15.51
N ALA A 126 4.43 2.93 -16.05
CA ALA A 126 4.35 2.44 -17.43
C ALA A 126 3.09 1.59 -17.67
N LYS A 127 2.77 0.72 -16.70
CA LYS A 127 1.60 -0.16 -16.76
C LYS A 127 0.29 0.62 -16.66
N ARG A 128 0.25 1.67 -15.83
CA ARG A 128 -0.89 2.58 -15.74
C ARG A 128 -1.12 3.34 -17.04
N LEU A 129 -0.05 3.86 -17.65
CA LEU A 129 -0.12 4.56 -18.93
C LEU A 129 -0.63 3.64 -20.03
N ASP A 130 -0.10 2.42 -20.12
CA ASP A 130 -0.59 1.41 -21.08
C ASP A 130 -2.09 1.12 -20.86
N HIS A 131 -2.52 0.94 -19.61
CA HIS A 131 -3.92 0.73 -19.30
C HIS A 131 -4.80 1.91 -19.73
N ALA A 132 -4.39 3.15 -19.41
CA ALA A 132 -5.09 4.39 -19.73
C ALA A 132 -5.20 4.62 -21.25
N LEU A 133 -4.18 4.20 -22.02
CA LEU A 133 -4.19 4.25 -23.48
C LEU A 133 -4.99 3.10 -24.12
N GLY A 134 -5.61 2.23 -23.32
CA GLY A 134 -6.40 1.12 -23.82
C GLY A 134 -5.55 -0.01 -24.41
N HIS A 135 -4.28 -0.14 -24.00
CA HIS A 135 -3.36 -1.17 -24.46
C HIS A 135 -3.99 -2.57 -24.37
N ARG A 136 -3.66 -3.41 -25.36
CA ARG A 136 -4.11 -4.80 -25.48
C ARG A 136 -2.90 -5.70 -25.71
N THR A 137 -2.92 -6.85 -25.09
CA THR A 137 -1.94 -7.92 -25.26
C THR A 137 -2.53 -9.05 -26.11
N ASN A 138 -1.76 -10.12 -26.31
CA ASN A 138 -2.24 -11.31 -27.01
C ASN A 138 -3.14 -12.15 -26.09
N GLY A 139 -4.43 -11.84 -26.07
CA GLY A 139 -5.42 -12.61 -25.31
C GLY A 139 -5.93 -13.87 -26.02
N PRO A 140 -6.65 -14.73 -25.28
CA PRO A 140 -7.17 -15.99 -25.81
C PRO A 140 -8.18 -15.76 -26.93
N LEU A 141 -8.16 -16.64 -27.93
CA LEU A 141 -9.25 -16.76 -28.89
C LEU A 141 -10.35 -17.60 -28.24
N ILE A 142 -11.54 -17.02 -28.11
CA ILE A 142 -12.71 -17.71 -27.55
C ILE A 142 -13.61 -18.14 -28.71
N ARG A 143 -13.92 -19.44 -28.77
CA ARG A 143 -14.45 -20.08 -29.98
C ARG A 143 -15.94 -19.84 -30.17
N ASP A 144 -16.69 -19.86 -29.08
CA ASP A 144 -18.14 -19.79 -29.11
C ASP A 144 -18.74 -18.93 -27.98
N GLU A 145 -20.07 -18.81 -28.00
CA GLU A 145 -20.83 -18.00 -27.04
C GLU A 145 -20.76 -18.54 -25.63
N ALA A 146 -20.87 -19.85 -25.47
CA ALA A 146 -20.93 -20.47 -24.16
C ALA A 146 -19.57 -20.27 -23.46
N GLU A 147 -18.48 -20.55 -24.18
CA GLU A 147 -17.11 -20.30 -23.70
C GLU A 147 -16.90 -18.82 -23.35
N ALA A 148 -17.41 -17.89 -24.16
CA ALA A 148 -17.29 -16.46 -23.90
C ALA A 148 -18.06 -15.99 -22.66
N MET A 149 -19.28 -16.48 -22.45
CA MET A 149 -20.06 -16.13 -21.26
C MET A 149 -19.45 -16.73 -20.00
N SER A 150 -18.95 -17.98 -20.06
CA SER A 150 -18.21 -18.59 -18.96
C SER A 150 -16.93 -17.83 -18.63
N HIS A 151 -16.19 -17.37 -19.65
CA HIS A 151 -15.00 -16.56 -19.44
C HIS A 151 -15.32 -15.22 -18.78
N LEU A 152 -16.40 -14.56 -19.19
CA LEU A 152 -16.84 -13.28 -18.62
C LEU A 152 -17.27 -13.45 -17.15
N ASP A 153 -18.01 -14.52 -16.82
CA ASP A 153 -18.38 -14.83 -15.43
C ASP A 153 -17.12 -15.08 -14.57
N ALA A 154 -16.20 -15.91 -15.04
CA ALA A 154 -14.93 -16.17 -14.35
C ALA A 154 -14.14 -14.87 -14.10
N ALA A 155 -14.04 -13.99 -15.11
CA ALA A 155 -13.39 -12.69 -14.96
C ALA A 155 -14.08 -11.82 -13.91
N VAL A 156 -15.41 -11.76 -13.87
CA VAL A 156 -16.13 -10.99 -12.86
C VAL A 156 -15.91 -11.56 -11.45
N GLN A 157 -15.84 -12.89 -11.29
CA GLN A 157 -15.50 -13.50 -10.00
C GLN A 157 -14.06 -13.17 -9.57
N GLU A 158 -13.11 -13.17 -10.51
CA GLU A 158 -11.73 -12.76 -10.25
C GLU A 158 -11.68 -11.32 -9.75
N LEU A 159 -12.36 -10.39 -10.42
CA LEU A 159 -12.42 -8.99 -9.97
C LEU A 159 -12.95 -8.88 -8.54
N ARG A 160 -14.00 -9.63 -8.18
CA ARG A 160 -14.54 -9.65 -6.81
C ARG A 160 -13.50 -10.12 -5.79
N GLN A 161 -12.69 -11.13 -6.13
CA GLN A 161 -11.63 -11.63 -5.27
C GLN A 161 -10.48 -10.63 -5.11
N ILE A 162 -10.10 -9.94 -6.19
CA ILE A 162 -9.12 -8.85 -6.16
C ILE A 162 -9.62 -7.74 -5.23
N SER A 163 -10.85 -7.27 -5.41
CA SER A 163 -11.45 -6.23 -4.57
C SER A 163 -11.51 -6.62 -3.08
N ALA A 164 -11.92 -7.86 -2.78
CA ALA A 164 -11.94 -8.36 -1.40
C ALA A 164 -10.54 -8.43 -0.77
N SER A 165 -9.48 -8.59 -1.58
CA SER A 165 -8.10 -8.59 -1.10
C SER A 165 -7.67 -7.21 -0.61
N VAL A 166 -8.12 -6.12 -1.25
CA VAL A 166 -7.78 -4.75 -0.83
C VAL A 166 -8.28 -4.50 0.59
N GLY A 167 -9.50 -4.95 0.92
CA GLY A 167 -10.06 -4.82 2.27
C GLY A 167 -9.26 -5.49 3.36
N ARG A 168 -8.64 -6.63 3.05
CA ARG A 168 -7.81 -7.35 4.03
C ARG A 168 -6.56 -6.55 4.38
N TRP A 169 -5.86 -6.02 3.38
CA TRP A 169 -4.61 -5.29 3.58
C TRP A 169 -4.81 -3.90 4.20
N LEU A 170 -5.95 -3.26 3.94
CA LEU A 170 -6.32 -1.99 4.57
C LEU A 170 -7.11 -2.15 5.88
N SER A 171 -7.31 -3.38 6.35
CA SER A 171 -8.10 -3.61 7.57
C SER A 171 -7.41 -3.00 8.81
N PRO A 172 -8.18 -2.53 9.82
CA PRO A 172 -7.63 -1.97 11.04
C PRO A 172 -6.65 -2.92 11.75
N ASP A 173 -6.94 -4.21 11.76
CA ASP A 173 -6.06 -5.23 12.36
C ASP A 173 -4.71 -5.31 11.65
N ALA A 174 -4.72 -5.38 10.31
CA ALA A 174 -3.50 -5.42 9.51
C ALA A 174 -2.65 -4.16 9.72
N GLN A 175 -3.29 -2.99 9.72
CA GLN A 175 -2.61 -1.71 9.95
C GLN A 175 -2.06 -1.60 11.38
N LEU A 176 -2.83 -2.00 12.40
CA LEU A 176 -2.39 -1.98 13.80
C LEU A 176 -1.20 -2.93 14.03
N ARG A 177 -1.21 -4.11 13.41
CA ARG A 177 -0.10 -5.07 13.51
C ARG A 177 1.19 -4.52 12.89
N ALA A 178 1.09 -3.77 11.79
CA ALA A 178 2.24 -3.22 11.10
C ALA A 178 2.76 -1.92 11.74
N LEU A 179 1.87 -0.97 12.03
CA LEU A 179 2.24 0.36 12.53
C LEU A 179 2.38 0.41 14.05
N GLY A 180 1.91 -0.61 14.75
CA GLY A 180 1.92 -0.70 16.20
C GLY A 180 0.75 0.05 16.86
N PRO A 181 0.33 -0.38 18.06
CA PRO A 181 -0.61 0.38 18.89
C PRO A 181 0.01 1.67 19.44
N PRO A 182 -0.78 2.59 20.01
CA PRO A 182 -0.25 3.84 20.53
C PRO A 182 0.82 3.60 21.59
N GLY A 183 1.99 4.21 21.40
CA GLY A 183 3.12 4.11 22.32
C GLY A 183 3.97 2.86 22.16
N ALA A 184 3.62 1.96 21.22
CA ALA A 184 4.47 0.83 20.85
C ALA A 184 5.03 1.03 19.43
N PRO A 185 6.29 0.67 19.19
CA PRO A 185 6.89 0.79 17.86
C PRO A 185 6.23 -0.18 16.86
N GLY A 186 6.11 0.27 15.61
CA GLY A 186 5.70 -0.61 14.51
C GLY A 186 6.78 -1.59 14.05
N ASP A 187 6.40 -2.48 13.15
CA ASP A 187 7.27 -3.47 12.49
C ASP A 187 7.54 -3.07 11.03
N ALA A 188 8.77 -2.60 10.78
CA ALA A 188 9.20 -2.16 9.45
C ALA A 188 9.09 -3.25 8.38
N ALA A 189 9.34 -4.52 8.72
CA ALA A 189 9.26 -5.63 7.77
C ALA A 189 7.79 -5.93 7.43
N LEU A 190 6.91 -5.87 8.43
CA LEU A 190 5.48 -6.07 8.21
C LEU A 190 4.85 -4.90 7.44
N ILE A 191 5.28 -3.66 7.70
CA ILE A 191 4.89 -2.47 6.90
C ILE A 191 5.22 -2.71 5.42
N ALA A 192 6.48 -3.04 5.12
CA ALA A 192 6.91 -3.30 3.74
C ALA A 192 6.11 -4.46 3.10
N HIS A 193 5.85 -5.53 3.86
CA HIS A 193 5.07 -6.66 3.39
C HIS A 193 3.63 -6.26 3.02
N ILE A 194 2.91 -5.55 3.91
CA ILE A 194 1.53 -5.12 3.64
C ILE A 194 1.48 -4.21 2.42
N VAL A 195 2.39 -3.25 2.32
CA VAL A 195 2.47 -2.35 1.17
C VAL A 195 2.70 -3.12 -0.13
N GLN A 196 3.63 -4.07 -0.14
CA GLN A 196 3.88 -4.92 -1.31
C GLN A 196 2.62 -5.72 -1.72
N ARG A 197 1.88 -6.28 -0.75
CA ARG A 197 0.64 -7.02 -1.02
C ARG A 197 -0.48 -6.11 -1.54
N LEU A 198 -0.56 -4.89 -1.04
CA LEU A 198 -1.50 -3.88 -1.52
C LEU A 198 -1.19 -3.46 -2.96
N LEU A 199 0.08 -3.17 -3.27
CA LEU A 199 0.54 -2.84 -4.63
C LEU A 199 0.31 -3.98 -5.62
N SER A 200 0.58 -5.23 -5.22
CA SER A 200 0.29 -6.40 -6.05
C SER A 200 -1.21 -6.56 -6.34
N THR A 201 -2.06 -6.21 -5.37
CA THR A 201 -3.53 -6.22 -5.57
C THR A 201 -3.96 -5.12 -6.55
N TYR A 202 -3.38 -3.92 -6.44
CA TYR A 202 -3.60 -2.83 -7.39
C TYR A 202 -3.15 -3.20 -8.81
N GLU A 203 -1.96 -3.79 -8.94
CA GLU A 203 -1.45 -4.28 -10.21
C GLU A 203 -2.39 -5.32 -10.84
N SER A 204 -2.97 -6.20 -10.02
CA SER A 204 -3.93 -7.20 -10.47
C SER A 204 -5.22 -6.59 -11.04
N LEU A 205 -5.67 -5.42 -10.53
CA LEU A 205 -6.82 -4.70 -11.12
C LEU A 205 -6.54 -4.24 -12.54
N ILE A 206 -5.31 -3.78 -12.79
CA ILE A 206 -4.86 -3.34 -14.11
C ILE A 206 -4.75 -4.54 -15.05
N ASP A 207 -4.09 -5.61 -14.60
CA ASP A 207 -3.92 -6.84 -15.39
C ASP A 207 -5.25 -7.46 -15.77
N TRP A 208 -6.18 -7.50 -14.82
CA TRP A 208 -7.53 -8.00 -15.05
C TRP A 208 -8.23 -7.27 -16.20
N ALA A 209 -8.18 -5.93 -16.21
CA ALA A 209 -8.79 -5.14 -17.26
C ALA A 209 -8.12 -5.36 -18.62
N VAL A 210 -6.78 -5.41 -18.64
CA VAL A 210 -6.02 -5.67 -19.86
C VAL A 210 -6.35 -7.06 -20.39
N ALA A 211 -6.38 -8.09 -19.54
CA ALA A 211 -6.71 -9.46 -19.92
C ALA A 211 -8.09 -9.55 -20.56
N LEU A 212 -9.11 -8.97 -19.92
CA LEU A 212 -10.49 -9.01 -20.42
C LEU A 212 -10.63 -8.25 -21.75
N ARG A 213 -9.96 -7.10 -21.90
CA ARG A 213 -9.95 -6.32 -23.15
C ARG A 213 -9.16 -7.01 -24.28
N SER A 214 -8.19 -7.84 -23.92
CA SER A 214 -7.32 -8.54 -24.86
C SER A 214 -7.91 -9.86 -25.36
N ALA A 215 -8.92 -10.40 -24.66
CA ALA A 215 -9.66 -11.56 -25.12
C ALA A 215 -10.30 -11.29 -26.50
N ARG A 216 -10.36 -12.35 -27.32
CA ARG A 216 -10.90 -12.29 -28.69
C ARG A 216 -12.17 -13.14 -28.76
N PRO A 217 -13.32 -12.62 -28.28
CA PRO A 217 -14.59 -13.32 -28.33
C PRO A 217 -15.22 -13.24 -29.73
N PRO A 218 -16.28 -14.03 -30.00
CA PRO A 218 -17.09 -13.87 -31.20
C PRO A 218 -17.52 -12.41 -31.41
N ALA A 219 -17.54 -11.93 -32.65
CA ALA A 219 -17.71 -10.51 -32.99
C ALA A 219 -18.87 -9.80 -32.27
N ARG A 220 -19.99 -10.50 -32.06
CA ARG A 220 -21.16 -9.94 -31.35
C ARG A 220 -20.95 -9.68 -29.86
N LEU A 221 -19.94 -10.27 -29.22
CA LEU A 221 -19.64 -10.17 -27.79
C LEU A 221 -18.47 -9.22 -27.49
N VAL A 222 -17.77 -8.74 -28.52
CA VAL A 222 -16.59 -7.87 -28.37
C VAL A 222 -16.90 -6.64 -27.50
N LYS A 223 -18.04 -5.98 -27.75
CA LYS A 223 -18.42 -4.79 -26.98
C LYS A 223 -18.77 -5.13 -25.53
N LEU A 224 -19.39 -6.29 -25.26
CA LEU A 224 -19.64 -6.73 -23.88
C LEU A 224 -18.32 -6.87 -23.10
N PHE A 225 -17.32 -7.53 -23.68
CA PHE A 225 -16.00 -7.68 -23.06
C PHE A 225 -15.30 -6.33 -22.84
N GLU A 226 -15.35 -5.45 -23.84
CA GLU A 226 -14.78 -4.10 -23.75
C GLU A 226 -15.40 -3.31 -22.59
N VAL A 227 -16.73 -3.28 -22.49
CA VAL A 227 -17.42 -2.53 -21.43
C VAL A 227 -17.19 -3.18 -20.07
N THR A 228 -17.22 -4.51 -19.97
CA THR A 228 -16.94 -5.21 -18.71
C THR A 228 -15.51 -4.93 -18.24
N SER A 229 -14.52 -4.78 -19.12
CA SER A 229 -13.14 -4.44 -18.73
C SER A 229 -13.02 -3.10 -17.98
N ARG A 230 -14.04 -2.23 -18.08
CA ARG A 230 -14.08 -0.91 -17.43
C ARG A 230 -14.53 -0.98 -15.97
N LEU A 231 -14.98 -2.13 -15.47
CA LEU A 231 -15.43 -2.28 -14.09
C LEU A 231 -14.34 -1.97 -13.05
N SER A 232 -13.05 -2.11 -13.39
CA SER A 232 -11.95 -1.78 -12.48
C SER A 232 -11.49 -0.33 -12.55
N GLU A 233 -11.95 0.47 -13.53
CA GLU A 233 -11.50 1.86 -13.73
C GLU A 233 -11.66 2.71 -12.46
N GLY A 234 -12.85 2.66 -11.84
CA GLY A 234 -13.12 3.40 -10.60
C GLY A 234 -12.22 2.97 -9.44
N SER A 235 -11.85 1.70 -9.38
CA SER A 235 -10.97 1.16 -8.33
C SER A 235 -9.50 1.52 -8.53
N ILE A 236 -9.05 1.58 -9.80
CA ILE A 236 -7.71 2.03 -10.17
C ILE A 236 -7.56 3.51 -9.82
N HIS A 237 -8.50 4.36 -10.25
CA HIS A 237 -8.48 5.79 -9.93
C HIS A 237 -8.56 6.08 -8.43
N ALA A 238 -9.41 5.34 -7.70
CA ALA A 238 -9.47 5.46 -6.24
C ALA A 238 -8.12 5.15 -5.57
N PHE A 239 -7.33 4.25 -6.16
CA PHE A 239 -6.03 3.87 -5.59
C PHE A 239 -5.01 4.96 -5.84
N ASP A 240 -5.00 5.55 -7.04
CA ASP A 240 -4.14 6.68 -7.37
C ASP A 240 -4.41 7.86 -6.41
N SER A 241 -5.68 8.24 -6.24
CA SER A 241 -6.08 9.28 -5.29
C SER A 241 -5.75 8.94 -3.84
N PHE A 242 -5.83 7.66 -3.46
CA PHE A 242 -5.45 7.19 -2.13
C PHE A 242 -3.97 7.40 -1.85
N VAL A 243 -3.08 6.99 -2.77
CA VAL A 243 -1.63 7.16 -2.62
C VAL A 243 -1.27 8.65 -2.53
N GLU A 244 -1.81 9.47 -3.44
CA GLU A 244 -1.56 10.91 -3.46
C GLU A 244 -2.00 11.59 -2.15
N THR A 245 -3.21 11.25 -1.67
CA THR A 245 -3.76 11.81 -0.43
C THR A 245 -2.94 11.39 0.78
N LEU A 246 -2.55 10.11 0.85
CA LEU A 246 -1.75 9.59 1.95
C LEU A 246 -0.39 10.26 2.01
N VAL A 247 0.30 10.39 0.88
CA VAL A 247 1.61 11.06 0.80
C VAL A 247 1.48 12.51 1.29
N ARG A 248 0.54 13.26 0.73
CA ARG A 248 0.31 14.67 1.09
C ARG A 248 0.00 14.84 2.58
N GLN A 249 -0.94 14.08 3.12
CA GLN A 249 -1.32 14.18 4.53
C GLN A 249 -0.19 13.77 5.48
N THR A 250 0.63 12.79 5.09
CA THR A 250 1.78 12.37 5.91
C THR A 250 2.88 13.43 5.93
N ASP A 251 3.16 14.07 4.79
CA ASP A 251 4.08 15.21 4.71
C ASP A 251 3.57 16.39 5.57
N GLU A 252 2.28 16.72 5.47
CA GLU A 252 1.63 17.76 6.29
C GLU A 252 1.71 17.45 7.79
N ALA A 253 1.43 16.21 8.17
CA ALA A 253 1.52 15.74 9.56
C ALA A 253 2.94 15.85 10.12
N SER A 254 3.94 15.45 9.34
CA SER A 254 5.33 15.55 9.74
C SER A 254 5.78 17.00 9.93
N ALA A 255 5.42 17.89 8.99
CA ALA A 255 5.70 19.32 9.11
C ALA A 255 5.00 19.98 10.30
N LEU A 256 3.79 19.52 10.66
CA LEU A 256 3.08 19.97 11.86
C LEU A 256 3.82 19.54 13.13
N LEU A 257 4.19 18.26 13.24
CA LEU A 257 4.87 17.72 14.42
C LEU A 257 6.29 18.28 14.62
N ALA A 258 6.95 18.70 13.53
CA ALA A 258 8.25 19.36 13.60
C ALA A 258 8.22 20.71 14.33
N ARG A 259 7.04 21.32 14.53
CA ARG A 259 6.88 22.59 15.25
C ARG A 259 7.10 22.46 16.76
N GLN A 260 6.99 21.26 17.30
CA GLN A 260 7.22 20.95 18.73
C GLN A 260 6.42 21.85 19.71
N ASP A 261 5.20 22.24 19.32
CA ASP A 261 4.31 23.14 20.07
C ASP A 261 3.10 22.41 20.69
N GLY A 262 3.23 21.09 20.89
CA GLY A 262 2.13 20.23 21.37
C GLY A 262 1.06 19.92 20.31
N SER A 263 1.28 20.29 19.05
CA SER A 263 0.37 19.96 17.95
C SER A 263 0.13 18.45 17.84
N THR A 264 -1.11 18.08 17.54
CA THR A 264 -1.51 16.71 17.21
C THR A 264 -1.82 16.63 15.72
N ALA A 265 -1.24 15.65 15.03
CA ALA A 265 -1.55 15.35 13.65
C ALA A 265 -2.60 14.25 13.56
N VAL A 266 -3.56 14.40 12.65
CA VAL A 266 -4.52 13.36 12.29
C VAL A 266 -4.39 13.09 10.80
N ILE A 267 -4.08 11.85 10.43
CA ILE A 267 -4.04 11.38 9.05
C ILE A 267 -5.29 10.54 8.83
N THR A 268 -6.17 11.00 7.93
CA THR A 268 -7.42 10.30 7.59
C THR A 268 -7.44 10.10 6.09
N VAL A 269 -7.24 8.84 5.69
CA VAL A 269 -7.29 8.47 4.28
C VAL A 269 -8.40 7.45 4.08
N THR A 270 -9.26 7.73 3.12
CA THR A 270 -10.35 6.83 2.72
C THR A 270 -10.07 6.28 1.34
N TYR A 271 -10.10 4.96 1.21
CA TYR A 271 -10.09 4.25 -0.05
C TYR A 271 -11.48 3.73 -0.36
N THR A 272 -12.11 4.24 -1.41
CA THR A 272 -13.46 3.87 -1.82
C THR A 272 -13.43 3.24 -3.21
N MET A 273 -13.68 1.94 -3.28
CA MET A 273 -13.88 1.23 -4.55
C MET A 273 -15.29 1.49 -5.06
N THR A 274 -15.38 2.13 -6.22
CA THR A 274 -16.65 2.42 -6.88
C THR A 274 -16.69 1.76 -8.26
N ILE A 275 -17.90 1.39 -8.68
CA ILE A 275 -18.20 1.10 -10.08
C ILE A 275 -19.05 2.27 -10.58
N SER A 276 -18.67 2.84 -11.72
CA SER A 276 -19.49 3.86 -12.36
C SER A 276 -20.88 3.30 -12.71
N PRO A 277 -21.98 3.94 -12.28
CA PRO A 277 -23.33 3.56 -12.67
C PRO A 277 -23.50 3.46 -14.20
N ASP A 278 -22.86 4.38 -14.94
CA ASP A 278 -22.91 4.40 -16.40
C ASP A 278 -22.31 3.13 -17.02
N VAL A 279 -21.26 2.57 -16.40
CA VAL A 279 -20.65 1.31 -16.85
C VAL A 279 -21.60 0.14 -16.58
N LEU A 280 -22.25 0.09 -15.41
CA LEU A 280 -23.24 -0.94 -15.10
C LEU A 280 -24.42 -0.89 -16.07
N ASP A 281 -24.93 0.31 -16.36
CA ASP A 281 -26.01 0.52 -17.32
C ASP A 281 -25.61 0.11 -18.74
N GLU A 282 -24.35 0.34 -19.14
CA GLU A 282 -23.83 -0.08 -20.44
C GLU A 282 -23.69 -1.61 -20.52
N ILE A 283 -23.23 -2.28 -19.46
CA ILE A 283 -23.17 -3.74 -19.38
C ILE A 283 -24.57 -4.35 -19.49
N ASP A 284 -25.56 -3.81 -18.76
CA ASP A 284 -26.93 -4.31 -18.80
C ASP A 284 -27.54 -4.15 -20.21
N ARG A 285 -27.40 -2.96 -20.81
CA ARG A 285 -27.83 -2.70 -22.20
C ARG A 285 -27.22 -3.70 -23.17
N GLU A 286 -25.92 -3.95 -23.06
CA GLU A 286 -25.20 -4.82 -23.97
C GLU A 286 -25.54 -6.30 -23.76
N SER A 287 -25.72 -6.72 -22.51
CA SER A 287 -26.15 -8.08 -22.15
C SER A 287 -27.55 -8.38 -22.74
N ARG A 288 -28.47 -7.42 -22.67
CA ARG A 288 -29.79 -7.54 -23.30
C ARG A 288 -29.69 -7.62 -24.83
N ARG A 289 -28.85 -6.79 -25.46
CA ARG A 289 -28.65 -6.79 -26.92
C ARG A 289 -28.19 -8.16 -27.42
N VAL A 290 -27.22 -8.77 -26.75
CA VAL A 290 -26.69 -10.10 -27.08
C VAL A 290 -27.77 -11.18 -26.94
N THR A 291 -28.53 -11.14 -25.84
CA THR A 291 -29.61 -12.12 -25.56
C THR A 291 -30.73 -12.04 -26.60
N VAL A 292 -31.19 -10.83 -26.96
CA VAL A 292 -32.23 -10.64 -27.98
C VAL A 292 -31.77 -11.11 -29.35
N ALA A 293 -30.50 -10.89 -29.71
CA ALA A 293 -29.94 -11.34 -30.98
C ALA A 293 -29.85 -12.88 -31.06
N ALA A 294 -29.58 -13.56 -29.94
CA ALA A 294 -29.53 -15.02 -29.87
C ALA A 294 -30.92 -15.67 -30.09
N ASN A 295 -31.99 -15.01 -29.63
CA ASN A 295 -33.36 -15.52 -29.70
C ASN A 295 -34.09 -15.24 -31.04
N ARG A 296 -33.46 -14.58 -32.02
CA ARG A 296 -34.08 -14.37 -33.34
C ARG A 296 -34.11 -15.67 -34.16
N PRO A 297 -35.28 -16.11 -34.68
CA PRO A 297 -35.40 -17.36 -35.41
C PRO A 297 -34.57 -17.34 -36.71
N ARG A 298 -33.84 -18.45 -36.97
CA ARG A 298 -32.92 -18.64 -38.11
C ARG A 298 -33.51 -18.34 -39.51
N LYS A 299 -34.84 -18.26 -39.65
CA LYS A 299 -35.52 -18.02 -40.94
C LYS A 299 -35.29 -16.63 -41.56
N GLN A 300 -34.79 -15.64 -40.82
CA GLN A 300 -34.56 -14.28 -41.35
C GLN A 300 -33.11 -13.98 -41.77
N ARG A 301 -32.19 -14.97 -41.72
CA ARG A 301 -30.76 -14.79 -42.10
C ARG A 301 -30.42 -15.22 -43.53
N ARG A 302 -31.42 -15.58 -44.34
CA ARG A 302 -31.30 -15.92 -45.77
C ARG A 302 -32.46 -15.29 -46.55
N SER A 303 -32.42 -13.98 -46.73
CA SER A 303 -33.08 -13.27 -47.83
C SER A 303 -32.19 -12.10 -48.21
#